data_AF-A0A565BEF0-F1
#
_entry.id   AF-A0A565BEF0-F1
#
_cell.length_a   1.000
_cell.length_b   1.000
_cell.length_c   1.000
_cell.angle_alpha   90.00
_cell.angle_beta   90.00
_cell.angle_gamma   90.00
#
_symmetry.space_group_name_H-M   'P 1'
#
loop_
_entity.id
_entity.type
_entity.pdbx_description
1 polymer ?
#
loop_
_entity_poly.entity_id
_entity_poly.type
_entity_poly.pdbx_seq_one_letter_code
_entity_poly.pdbx_strand_id
1 'polypeptide(L)'
;MSSESCGGKIVEIYRLATMRYKGDIGLWFKYLEFCRQKRNGRMKKVLAQVIRFHPKEAGVWIYAAAWDFDRNLNVAAARALMQNGLRVCSNSEDLWVEYLIMELTYLNKLKVHEKEENDDSIVEDVEDASEKVDVFREKGFNVLQAIYGGAIEALRSSFDLRKHFLEILEAPDLAHSDEMRNTILSDLKRDFSKDPEYWKWLARHEMRQA
;
A
#
# COMPACT_ATOMS: atom_id res chain seq x y z
N MET A 1 -25.70 -26.38 -16.96
CA MET A 1 -24.50 -27.10 -17.44
C MET A 1 -23.74 -26.40 -18.59
N SER A 2 -24.17 -25.26 -19.15
CA SER A 2 -23.44 -24.58 -20.26
C SER A 2 -22.45 -23.48 -19.86
N SER A 3 -22.48 -22.95 -18.63
CA SER A 3 -21.65 -21.80 -18.22
C SER A 3 -20.19 -22.15 -17.93
N GLU A 4 -19.92 -23.34 -17.37
CA GLU A 4 -18.56 -23.78 -16.99
C GLU A 4 -17.67 -24.10 -18.20
N SER A 5 -18.26 -24.66 -19.27
CA SER A 5 -17.56 -25.00 -20.51
C SER A 5 -17.03 -23.77 -21.27
N CYS A 6 -17.76 -22.65 -21.22
CA CYS A 6 -17.34 -21.40 -21.85
C CYS A 6 -16.20 -20.72 -21.08
N GLY A 7 -16.25 -20.75 -19.74
CA GLY A 7 -15.20 -20.19 -18.88
C GLY A 7 -13.84 -20.84 -19.12
N GLY A 8 -13.80 -22.17 -19.26
CA GLY A 8 -12.56 -22.90 -19.55
C GLY A 8 -11.91 -22.50 -20.88
N LYS A 9 -12.71 -22.30 -21.93
CA LYS A 9 -12.21 -21.86 -23.25
C LYS A 9 -11.62 -20.45 -23.20
N ILE A 10 -12.28 -19.52 -22.52
CA ILE A 10 -11.80 -18.13 -22.39
C ILE A 10 -10.46 -18.08 -21.63
N VAL A 11 -10.33 -18.86 -20.54
CA VAL A 11 -9.06 -18.99 -19.80
C VAL A 11 -7.94 -19.47 -20.71
N GLU A 12 -8.21 -20.46 -21.56
CA GLU A 12 -7.20 -21.01 -22.46
C GLU A 12 -6.81 -20.01 -23.56
N ILE A 13 -7.77 -19.24 -24.10
CA ILE A 13 -7.48 -18.15 -25.04
C ILE A 13 -6.56 -17.12 -24.40
N TYR A 14 -6.88 -16.65 -23.19
CA TYR A 14 -6.00 -15.71 -22.48
C TYR A 14 -4.61 -16.31 -22.23
N ARG A 15 -4.53 -17.59 -21.82
CA ARG A 15 -3.26 -18.27 -21.59
C ARG A 15 -2.41 -18.33 -22.85
N LEU A 16 -3.01 -18.67 -24.00
CA LEU A 16 -2.30 -18.72 -25.28
C LEU A 16 -1.87 -17.31 -25.72
N ALA A 17 -2.75 -16.33 -25.56
CA ALA A 17 -2.48 -14.95 -25.94
C ALA A 17 -1.34 -14.34 -25.11
N THR A 18 -1.36 -14.46 -23.77
CA THR A 18 -0.31 -13.93 -22.90
C THR A 18 1.03 -14.65 -23.07
N MET A 19 1.02 -15.92 -23.47
CA MET A 19 2.24 -16.66 -23.81
C MET A 19 2.83 -16.24 -25.16
N ARG A 20 1.99 -15.82 -26.11
CA ARG A 20 2.44 -15.30 -27.41
C ARG A 20 2.88 -13.84 -27.32
N TYR A 21 2.13 -13.01 -26.60
CA TYR A 21 2.33 -11.56 -26.47
C TYR A 21 2.73 -11.21 -25.03
N LYS A 22 3.86 -11.77 -24.58
CA LYS A 22 4.32 -11.63 -23.19
C LYS A 22 4.51 -10.18 -22.75
N GLY A 23 4.91 -9.29 -23.67
CA GLY A 23 5.15 -7.86 -23.42
C GLY A 23 3.88 -7.00 -23.34
N ASP A 24 2.70 -7.52 -23.68
CA ASP A 24 1.46 -6.74 -23.61
C ASP A 24 0.89 -6.79 -22.18
N ILE A 25 1.28 -5.81 -21.35
CA ILE A 25 0.81 -5.69 -19.97
C ILE A 25 -0.71 -5.50 -19.90
N GLY A 26 -1.32 -4.80 -20.86
CA GLY A 26 -2.76 -4.59 -20.91
C GLY A 26 -3.52 -5.90 -21.10
N LEU A 27 -2.99 -6.81 -21.90
CA LEU A 27 -3.52 -8.17 -22.04
C LEU A 27 -3.40 -8.98 -20.74
N TRP A 28 -2.30 -8.85 -20.00
CA TRP A 28 -2.15 -9.48 -18.69
C TRP A 28 -3.19 -8.97 -17.69
N PHE A 29 -3.42 -7.65 -17.61
CA PHE A 29 -4.46 -7.09 -16.72
C PHE A 29 -5.86 -7.54 -17.12
N LYS A 30 -6.19 -7.62 -18.41
CA LYS A 30 -7.46 -8.21 -18.86
C LYS A 30 -7.62 -9.66 -18.39
N TYR A 31 -6.54 -10.44 -18.43
CA TYR A 31 -6.56 -11.82 -17.94
C TYR A 31 -6.73 -11.89 -16.41
N LEU A 32 -6.00 -11.06 -15.66
CA LEU A 32 -6.13 -10.95 -14.20
C LEU A 32 -7.55 -10.55 -13.79
N GLU A 33 -8.14 -9.56 -14.47
CA GLU A 33 -9.51 -9.11 -14.23
C GLU A 33 -10.52 -10.22 -14.50
N PHE A 34 -10.34 -10.96 -15.61
CA PHE A 34 -11.16 -12.14 -15.87
C PHE A 34 -11.04 -13.18 -14.74
N CYS A 35 -9.81 -13.48 -14.28
CA CYS A 35 -9.59 -14.39 -13.16
C CYS A 35 -10.22 -13.89 -11.86
N ARG A 36 -10.15 -12.59 -11.57
CA ARG A 36 -10.78 -11.93 -10.43
C ARG A 36 -12.29 -12.10 -10.45
N GLN A 37 -12.93 -11.68 -11.54
CA GLN A 37 -14.39 -11.67 -11.70
C GLN A 37 -14.98 -13.08 -11.64
N LYS A 38 -14.30 -14.06 -12.24
CA LYS A 38 -14.74 -15.47 -12.23
C LYS A 38 -14.30 -16.24 -10.99
N ARG A 39 -13.65 -15.59 -10.02
CA ARG A 39 -13.03 -16.23 -8.84
C ARG A 39 -12.20 -17.45 -9.22
N ASN A 40 -11.47 -17.35 -10.33
CA ASN A 40 -10.77 -18.48 -10.91
C ASN A 40 -9.53 -18.84 -10.09
N GLY A 41 -9.34 -20.13 -9.78
CA GLY A 41 -8.21 -20.61 -8.98
C GLY A 41 -6.82 -20.37 -9.59
N ARG A 42 -6.73 -19.99 -10.87
CA ARG A 42 -5.45 -19.67 -11.53
C ARG A 42 -4.87 -18.31 -11.14
N MET A 43 -5.60 -17.45 -10.42
CA MET A 43 -5.15 -16.08 -10.14
C MET A 43 -3.71 -15.99 -9.64
N LYS A 44 -3.35 -16.75 -8.60
CA LYS A 44 -1.98 -16.74 -8.04
C LYS A 44 -0.92 -17.12 -9.08
N LYS A 45 -1.23 -18.07 -9.96
CA LYS A 45 -0.34 -18.49 -11.05
C LYS A 45 -0.18 -17.39 -12.09
N VAL A 46 -1.26 -16.69 -12.45
CA VAL A 46 -1.22 -15.58 -13.41
C VAL A 46 -0.44 -14.40 -12.83
N LEU A 47 -0.67 -14.05 -11.55
CA LEU A 47 0.10 -13.02 -10.83
C LEU A 47 1.60 -13.32 -10.84
N ALA A 48 2.00 -14.54 -10.48
CA ALA A 48 3.40 -14.96 -10.52
C ALA A 48 4.00 -14.86 -11.93
N GLN A 49 3.21 -15.16 -12.97
CA GLN A 49 3.68 -15.06 -14.36
C GLN A 49 3.84 -13.61 -14.82
N VAL A 50 2.88 -12.73 -14.53
CA VAL A 50 2.97 -11.33 -14.95
C VAL A 50 4.13 -10.62 -14.21
N ILE A 51 4.33 -10.88 -12.92
CA ILE A 51 5.48 -10.34 -12.16
C ILE A 51 6.80 -10.78 -12.81
N ARG A 52 6.90 -12.06 -13.21
CA ARG A 52 8.10 -12.58 -13.86
C ARG A 52 8.37 -11.92 -15.21
N PHE A 53 7.33 -11.61 -15.99
CA PHE A 53 7.49 -11.00 -17.32
C PHE A 53 7.61 -9.47 -17.27
N HIS A 54 7.07 -8.83 -16.23
CA HIS A 54 6.98 -7.38 -16.06
C HIS A 54 7.48 -6.93 -14.67
N PRO A 55 8.70 -7.33 -14.23
CA PRO A 55 9.15 -7.05 -12.86
C PRO A 55 9.43 -5.56 -12.62
N LYS A 56 9.63 -4.77 -13.69
CA LYS A 56 9.89 -3.32 -13.63
C LYS A 56 8.63 -2.46 -13.63
N GLU A 57 7.46 -3.08 -13.74
CA GLU A 57 6.18 -2.39 -13.82
C GLU A 57 5.56 -2.35 -12.41
N ALA A 58 5.67 -1.21 -11.74
CA ALA A 58 5.22 -1.05 -10.35
C ALA A 58 3.75 -1.46 -10.14
N GLY A 59 2.87 -1.12 -11.10
CA GLY A 59 1.44 -1.46 -11.05
C GLY A 59 1.16 -2.97 -10.92
N VAL A 60 2.05 -3.84 -11.40
CA VAL A 60 1.90 -5.29 -11.25
C VAL A 60 2.09 -5.72 -9.80
N TRP A 61 3.07 -5.12 -9.10
CA TRP A 61 3.34 -5.39 -7.69
C TRP A 61 2.23 -4.85 -6.79
N ILE A 62 1.77 -3.63 -7.05
CA ILE A 62 0.66 -2.99 -6.34
C ILE A 62 -0.59 -3.87 -6.46
N TYR A 63 -0.96 -4.28 -7.67
CA TYR A 63 -2.13 -5.12 -7.90
C TYR A 63 -2.01 -6.49 -7.21
N ALA A 64 -0.83 -7.12 -7.25
CA ALA A 64 -0.61 -8.40 -6.59
C ALA A 64 -0.72 -8.30 -5.06
N ALA A 65 -0.15 -7.25 -4.47
CA ALA A 65 -0.20 -7.01 -3.04
C ALA A 65 -1.65 -6.70 -2.58
N ALA A 66 -2.36 -5.83 -3.31
CA ALA A 66 -3.76 -5.53 -3.06
C ALA A 66 -4.63 -6.78 -3.12
N TRP A 67 -4.39 -7.68 -4.09
CA TRP A 67 -5.12 -8.94 -4.19
C TRP A 67 -4.99 -9.84 -2.94
N ASP A 68 -3.78 -9.99 -2.39
CA ASP A 68 -3.55 -10.79 -1.19
C ASP A 68 -4.04 -10.08 0.09
N PHE A 69 -4.00 -8.74 0.12
CA PHE A 69 -4.51 -7.91 1.21
C PHE A 69 -6.05 -7.94 1.29
N ASP A 70 -6.74 -7.67 0.19
CA ASP A 70 -8.21 -7.49 0.18
C ASP A 70 -8.97 -8.78 0.47
N ARG A 71 -8.45 -9.93 0.00
CA ARG A 71 -9.19 -11.20 0.09
C ARG A 71 -9.06 -11.92 1.41
N ASN A 72 -7.86 -11.94 1.97
CA ASN A 72 -7.53 -12.80 3.10
C ASN A 72 -6.88 -12.03 4.26
N LEU A 73 -6.76 -10.69 4.15
CA LEU A 73 -5.93 -9.88 5.05
C LEU A 73 -4.54 -10.50 5.23
N ASN A 74 -3.97 -11.08 4.16
CA ASN A 74 -2.67 -11.71 4.23
C ASN A 74 -1.58 -10.65 4.12
N VAL A 75 -1.42 -9.90 5.21
CA VAL A 75 -0.50 -8.76 5.29
C VAL A 75 0.95 -9.21 5.11
N ALA A 76 1.31 -10.39 5.58
CA ALA A 76 2.65 -10.93 5.38
C ALA A 76 2.98 -11.13 3.89
N ALA A 77 2.05 -11.71 3.12
CA ALA A 77 2.23 -11.85 1.67
C ALA A 77 2.23 -10.50 0.95
N ALA A 78 1.30 -9.60 1.31
CA ALA A 78 1.22 -8.27 0.71
C ALA A 78 2.49 -7.44 0.97
N ARG A 79 3.01 -7.42 2.21
CA ARG A 79 4.31 -6.81 2.58
C ARG A 79 5.46 -7.40 1.76
N ALA A 80 5.53 -8.72 1.64
CA ALA A 80 6.57 -9.37 0.87
C ALA A 80 6.51 -8.97 -0.61
N LEU A 81 5.32 -8.84 -1.20
CA LEU A 81 5.14 -8.37 -2.57
C LEU A 81 5.57 -6.90 -2.72
N MET A 82 5.13 -6.00 -1.84
CA MET A 82 5.52 -4.59 -1.87
C MET A 82 7.04 -4.43 -1.74
N GLN A 83 7.66 -5.09 -0.77
CA GLN A 83 9.11 -5.03 -0.55
C GLN A 83 9.91 -5.61 -1.72
N ASN A 84 9.45 -6.73 -2.32
CA ASN A 84 10.07 -7.27 -3.53
C ASN A 84 9.93 -6.32 -4.72
N GLY A 85 8.77 -5.67 -4.86
CA GLY A 85 8.56 -4.63 -5.86
C GLY A 85 9.53 -3.47 -5.68
N LEU A 86 9.71 -2.98 -4.46
CA LEU A 86 10.62 -1.86 -4.14
C LEU A 86 12.09 -2.18 -4.41
N ARG A 87 12.50 -3.45 -4.36
CA ARG A 87 13.85 -3.86 -4.78
C ARG A 87 14.11 -3.66 -6.27
N VAL A 88 13.06 -3.65 -7.09
CA VAL A 88 13.16 -3.51 -8.56
C VAL A 88 12.69 -2.13 -9.04
N CYS A 89 11.71 -1.56 -8.37
CA CYS A 89 11.01 -0.33 -8.73
C CYS A 89 11.13 0.74 -7.63
N SER A 90 12.34 0.91 -7.07
CA SER A 90 12.60 1.86 -5.97
C SER A 90 12.25 3.32 -6.30
N ASN A 91 12.26 3.67 -7.59
CA ASN A 91 12.01 5.04 -8.06
C ASN A 91 10.52 5.31 -8.34
N SER A 92 9.64 4.34 -8.05
CA SER A 92 8.20 4.49 -8.26
C SER A 92 7.56 5.15 -7.04
N GLU A 93 7.11 6.39 -7.17
CA GLU A 93 6.35 7.09 -6.13
C GLU A 93 5.07 6.32 -5.77
N ASP A 94 4.32 5.88 -6.77
CA ASP A 94 3.08 5.12 -6.58
C ASP A 94 3.28 3.87 -5.71
N LEU A 95 4.41 3.17 -5.85
CA LEU A 95 4.67 1.95 -5.09
C LEU A 95 4.94 2.25 -3.60
N TRP A 96 5.65 3.34 -3.32
CA TRP A 96 5.87 3.80 -1.94
C TRP A 96 4.58 4.29 -1.29
N VAL A 97 3.78 5.04 -2.04
CA VAL A 97 2.49 5.59 -1.61
C VAL A 97 1.50 4.46 -1.29
N GLU A 98 1.32 3.52 -2.21
CA GLU A 98 0.42 2.38 -2.01
C GLU A 98 0.89 1.47 -0.87
N TYR A 99 2.21 1.35 -0.66
CA TYR A 99 2.71 0.60 0.48
C TYR A 99 2.39 1.30 1.82
N LEU A 100 2.55 2.62 1.90
CA LEU A 100 2.16 3.41 3.06
C LEU A 100 0.65 3.28 3.35
N ILE A 101 -0.19 3.46 2.32
CA ILE A 101 -1.65 3.36 2.42
C ILE A 101 -2.06 1.98 2.91
N MET A 102 -1.47 0.92 2.36
CA MET A 102 -1.74 -0.47 2.78
C MET A 102 -1.43 -0.68 4.27
N GLU A 103 -0.29 -0.19 4.76
CA GLU A 103 0.08 -0.30 6.18
C GLU A 103 -0.85 0.50 7.09
N LEU A 104 -1.17 1.74 6.73
CA LEU A 104 -2.12 2.57 7.50
C LEU A 104 -3.50 1.92 7.55
N THR A 105 -3.97 1.38 6.42
CA THR A 105 -5.24 0.65 6.34
C THR A 105 -5.23 -0.58 7.25
N TYR A 106 -4.11 -1.31 7.29
CA TYR A 106 -3.97 -2.45 8.20
C TYR A 106 -3.99 -2.02 9.67
N LEU A 107 -3.22 -0.98 10.02
CA LEU A 107 -3.16 -0.47 11.38
C LEU A 107 -4.54 -0.01 11.87
N ASN A 108 -5.32 0.65 11.01
CA ASN A 108 -6.68 1.05 11.32
C ASN A 108 -7.61 -0.13 11.55
N LYS A 109 -7.55 -1.17 10.70
CA LYS A 109 -8.36 -2.38 10.88
C LYS A 109 -8.10 -3.03 12.24
N LEU A 110 -6.83 -3.09 12.66
CA LEU A 110 -6.47 -3.61 13.97
C LEU A 110 -7.00 -2.73 15.12
N LYS A 111 -6.87 -1.41 15.03
CA LYS A 111 -7.44 -0.49 16.04
C LYS A 111 -8.95 -0.62 16.19
N VAL A 112 -9.67 -0.89 15.10
CA VAL A 112 -11.13 -1.09 15.15
C VAL A 112 -11.45 -2.40 15.86
N HIS A 113 -10.76 -3.49 15.52
CA HIS A 113 -10.94 -4.78 16.21
C HIS A 113 -10.62 -4.72 17.70
N GLU A 114 -9.55 -4.03 18.11
CA GLU A 114 -9.23 -3.84 19.55
C GLU A 114 -10.34 -3.07 20.30
N LYS A 115 -10.94 -2.06 19.67
CA LYS A 115 -12.05 -1.30 20.28
C LYS A 115 -13.31 -2.15 20.42
N GLU A 116 -13.60 -2.99 19.43
CA GLU A 116 -14.74 -3.91 19.47
C GLU A 116 -14.56 -4.97 20.55
N GLU A 117 -13.36 -5.55 20.69
CA GLU A 117 -13.05 -6.54 21.72
C GLU A 117 -13.15 -5.95 23.14
N ASN A 118 -12.68 -4.71 23.34
CA ASN A 118 -12.72 -4.04 24.64
C ASN A 118 -14.14 -3.62 25.09
N ASP A 119 -15.07 -3.36 24.16
CA ASP A 119 -16.46 -3.00 24.49
C ASP A 119 -17.27 -4.22 24.99
N ASP A 120 -16.89 -5.43 24.53
CA ASP A 120 -17.50 -6.70 24.96
C ASP A 120 -16.89 -7.25 26.28
N SER A 121 -15.68 -6.82 26.67
CA SER A 121 -15.01 -7.25 27.91
C SER A 121 -15.09 -6.19 29.01
N ILE A 122 -16.12 -6.26 29.87
CA ILE A 122 -16.32 -5.34 31.01
C ILE A 122 -15.25 -5.50 32.13
N VAL A 123 -14.23 -6.36 31.98
CA VAL A 123 -13.18 -6.54 33.00
C VAL A 123 -11.87 -7.04 32.37
N GLU A 124 -11.00 -6.12 31.96
CA GLU A 124 -9.55 -6.35 31.89
C GLU A 124 -8.83 -5.27 32.72
N ASP A 125 -7.78 -5.68 33.44
CA ASP A 125 -6.95 -4.76 34.23
C ASP A 125 -6.33 -3.70 33.30
N VAL A 126 -6.60 -2.43 33.59
CA VAL A 126 -6.26 -1.25 32.76
C VAL A 126 -4.77 -1.18 32.40
N GLU A 127 -3.88 -1.78 33.21
CA GLU A 127 -2.44 -1.80 32.96
C GLU A 127 -2.04 -2.73 31.78
N ASP A 128 -2.58 -3.95 31.69
CA ASP A 128 -2.23 -4.94 30.63
C ASP A 128 -2.79 -4.53 29.26
N ALA A 129 -3.97 -3.90 29.24
CA ALA A 129 -4.55 -3.34 28.01
C ALA A 129 -3.74 -2.14 27.48
N SER A 130 -3.23 -1.27 28.38
CA SER A 130 -2.43 -0.10 27.97
C SER A 130 -1.08 -0.52 27.35
N GLU A 131 -0.43 -1.56 27.91
CA GLU A 131 0.88 -2.02 27.46
C GLU A 131 0.81 -2.66 26.06
N LYS A 132 -0.24 -3.43 25.75
CA LYS A 132 -0.45 -4.02 24.42
C LYS A 132 -0.72 -2.96 23.34
N VAL A 133 -1.52 -1.94 23.67
CA VAL A 133 -1.84 -0.82 22.77
C VAL A 133 -0.58 0.01 22.46
N ASP A 134 0.27 0.26 23.45
CA ASP A 134 1.52 1.00 23.26
C ASP A 134 2.50 0.24 22.36
N VAL A 135 2.68 -1.07 22.58
CA VAL A 135 3.52 -1.92 21.71
C VAL A 135 3.00 -1.94 20.27
N PHE A 136 1.68 -1.92 20.08
CA PHE A 136 1.07 -1.87 18.76
C PHE A 136 1.33 -0.53 18.06
N ARG A 137 1.15 0.59 18.77
CA ARG A 137 1.43 1.94 18.28
C ARG A 137 2.89 2.10 17.88
N GLU A 138 3.81 1.61 18.71
CA GLU A 138 5.26 1.63 18.42
C GLU A 138 5.62 0.81 17.19
N LYS A 139 5.10 -0.41 17.06
CA LYS A 139 5.35 -1.25 15.88
C LYS A 139 4.81 -0.62 14.61
N GLY A 140 3.61 -0.04 14.65
CA GLY A 140 3.03 0.70 13.54
C GLY A 140 3.89 1.89 13.14
N PHE A 141 4.31 2.70 14.12
CA PHE A 141 5.19 3.84 13.91
C PHE A 141 6.52 3.44 13.22
N ASN A 142 7.18 2.38 13.71
CA ASN A 142 8.43 1.91 13.14
C ASN A 142 8.29 1.48 11.67
N VAL A 143 7.17 0.86 11.30
CA VAL A 143 6.90 0.48 9.91
C VAL A 143 6.70 1.71 9.03
N LEU A 144 5.88 2.68 9.47
CA LEU A 144 5.67 3.92 8.73
C LEU A 144 6.98 4.72 8.56
N GLN A 145 7.80 4.76 9.61
CA GLN A 145 9.11 5.42 9.59
C GLN A 145 10.06 4.74 8.60
N ALA A 146 10.10 3.40 8.58
CA ALA A 146 10.94 2.65 7.65
C ALA A 146 10.50 2.87 6.18
N ILE A 147 9.19 2.93 5.92
CA ILE A 147 8.66 3.21 4.58
C ILE A 147 9.02 4.63 4.15
N TYR A 148 8.77 5.63 5.00
CA TYR A 148 9.13 7.01 4.70
C TYR A 148 10.63 7.19 4.48
N GLY A 149 11.45 6.64 5.39
CA GLY A 149 12.91 6.66 5.28
C GLY A 149 13.41 6.04 3.98
N GLY A 150 12.93 4.85 3.62
CA GLY A 150 13.28 4.21 2.35
C GLY A 150 12.84 5.02 1.12
N ALA A 151 11.65 5.63 1.18
CA ALA A 151 11.12 6.46 0.11
C ALA A 151 11.96 7.71 -0.11
N ILE A 152 12.33 8.43 0.95
CA ILE A 152 13.17 9.63 0.82
C ILE A 152 14.62 9.28 0.47
N GLU A 153 15.14 8.11 0.84
CA GLU A 153 16.46 7.66 0.40
C GLU A 153 16.51 7.39 -1.10
N ALA A 154 15.45 6.76 -1.63
CA ALA A 154 15.30 6.44 -3.05
C ALA A 154 14.97 7.69 -3.90
N LEU A 155 14.14 8.59 -3.37
CA LEU A 155 13.56 9.74 -4.08
C LEU A 155 13.82 11.05 -3.33
N ARG A 156 15.09 11.30 -2.98
CA ARG A 156 15.54 12.45 -2.15
C ARG A 156 15.05 13.80 -2.63
N SER A 157 14.96 14.00 -3.94
CA SER A 157 14.57 15.27 -4.55
C SER A 157 13.07 15.44 -4.73
N SER A 158 12.25 14.41 -4.45
CA SER A 158 10.81 14.50 -4.66
C SER A 158 10.16 15.29 -3.53
N PHE A 159 9.76 16.52 -3.86
CA PHE A 159 8.91 17.35 -3.00
C PHE A 159 7.48 16.81 -2.98
N ASP A 160 6.98 16.39 -4.15
CA ASP A 160 5.61 15.90 -4.32
C ASP A 160 5.34 14.62 -3.52
N LEU A 161 6.27 13.68 -3.51
CA LEU A 161 6.15 12.46 -2.70
C LEU A 161 6.00 12.76 -1.20
N ARG A 162 6.85 13.67 -0.67
CA ARG A 162 6.79 14.04 0.76
C ARG A 162 5.51 14.80 1.10
N LYS A 163 5.02 15.67 0.20
CA LYS A 163 3.70 16.31 0.36
C LYS A 163 2.59 15.27 0.39
N HIS A 164 2.61 14.33 -0.54
CA HIS A 164 1.56 13.31 -0.65
C HIS A 164 1.55 12.39 0.58
N PHE A 165 2.72 12.01 1.09
CA PHE A 165 2.85 11.26 2.35
C PHE A 165 2.24 12.04 3.53
N LEU A 166 2.49 13.36 3.61
CA LEU A 166 1.87 14.19 4.63
C LEU A 166 0.34 14.16 4.47
N GLU A 167 -0.19 14.47 3.28
CA GLU A 167 -1.62 14.49 3.01
C GLU A 167 -2.32 13.16 3.36
N ILE A 168 -1.67 12.02 3.12
CA ILE A 168 -2.18 10.69 3.51
C ILE A 168 -2.28 10.54 5.04
N LEU A 169 -1.27 11.01 5.78
CA LEU A 169 -1.26 10.95 7.26
C LEU A 169 -2.19 11.99 7.92
N GLU A 170 -2.64 12.98 7.16
CA GLU A 170 -3.62 13.96 7.62
C GLU A 170 -5.06 13.56 7.31
N ALA A 171 -5.26 12.50 6.52
CA ALA A 171 -6.59 12.03 6.20
C ALA A 171 -7.31 11.59 7.50
N PRO A 172 -8.58 12.01 7.70
CA PRO A 172 -9.31 11.84 8.98
C PRO A 172 -9.53 10.37 9.35
N ASP A 173 -9.43 9.47 8.39
CA ASP A 173 -9.60 8.03 8.52
C ASP A 173 -8.28 7.29 8.74
N LEU A 174 -7.11 7.89 8.51
CA LEU A 174 -5.79 7.24 8.58
C LEU A 174 -4.96 7.80 9.75
N ALA A 175 -4.76 6.96 10.78
CA ALA A 175 -4.00 7.18 12.01
C ALA A 175 -3.24 8.53 12.16
N HIS A 176 -3.71 9.39 13.06
CA HIS A 176 -2.97 10.56 13.54
C HIS A 176 -1.69 10.13 14.28
N SER A 177 -0.55 10.09 13.59
CA SER A 177 0.78 10.13 14.23
C SER A 177 1.36 11.52 14.04
N ASP A 178 1.18 12.36 15.05
CA ASP A 178 1.76 13.69 15.09
C ASP A 178 3.29 13.64 14.97
N GLU A 179 3.90 12.57 15.48
CA GLU A 179 5.35 12.33 15.38
C GLU A 179 5.79 12.16 13.93
N MET A 180 5.06 11.37 13.13
CA MET A 180 5.37 11.19 11.70
C MET A 180 5.13 12.48 10.92
N ARG A 181 4.00 13.17 11.17
CA ARG A 181 3.70 14.47 10.56
C ARG A 181 4.81 15.49 10.81
N ASN A 182 5.24 15.62 12.06
CA ASN A 182 6.30 16.54 12.47
C ASN A 182 7.64 16.18 11.81
N THR A 183 7.93 14.88 11.68
CA THR A 183 9.12 14.40 10.97
C THR A 183 9.10 14.84 9.50
N ILE A 184 7.98 14.61 8.80
CA ILE A 184 7.84 15.00 7.39
C ILE A 184 7.92 16.51 7.22
N LEU A 185 7.26 17.30 8.08
CA LEU A 185 7.31 18.76 8.03
C LEU A 185 8.73 19.30 8.27
N SER A 186 9.46 18.71 9.23
CA SER A 186 10.87 19.04 9.49
C SER A 186 11.75 18.74 8.27
N ASP A 187 11.59 17.57 7.66
CA ASP A 187 12.33 17.15 6.48
C ASP A 187 12.01 18.03 5.25
N LEU A 188 10.74 18.37 5.04
CA LEU A 188 10.31 19.29 4.01
C LEU A 188 10.96 20.67 4.18
N LYS A 189 10.99 21.21 5.40
CA LYS A 189 11.65 22.48 5.70
C LYS A 189 13.17 22.39 5.48
N ARG A 190 13.80 21.32 5.97
CA ARG A 190 15.24 21.09 5.83
C ARG A 190 15.66 21.05 4.36
N ASP A 191 14.93 20.31 3.55
CA ASP A 191 15.35 19.98 2.19
C ASP A 191 14.87 21.02 1.15
N PHE A 192 13.73 21.70 1.39
CA PHE A 192 13.08 22.58 0.39
C PHE A 192 12.87 24.03 0.83
N SER A 193 13.34 24.48 2.00
CA SER A 193 13.17 25.87 2.46
C SER A 193 13.75 26.96 1.54
N LYS A 194 14.66 26.60 0.63
CA LYS A 194 15.22 27.52 -0.37
C LYS A 194 14.35 27.65 -1.63
N ASP A 195 13.39 26.74 -1.82
CA ASP A 195 12.48 26.74 -2.96
C ASP A 195 11.24 27.61 -2.65
N PRO A 196 10.91 28.64 -3.47
CA PRO A 196 9.68 29.41 -3.31
C PRO A 196 8.39 28.55 -3.33
N GLU A 197 8.37 27.44 -4.06
CA GLU A 197 7.21 26.54 -4.11
C GLU A 197 6.91 25.93 -2.73
N TYR A 198 7.92 25.67 -1.89
CA TYR A 198 7.74 25.19 -0.52
C TYR A 198 6.91 26.17 0.30
N TRP A 199 7.28 27.46 0.31
CA TRP A 199 6.58 28.49 1.09
C TRP A 199 5.17 28.75 0.56
N LYS A 200 4.99 28.74 -0.76
CA LYS A 200 3.67 28.85 -1.40
C LYS A 200 2.76 27.68 -1.00
N TRP A 201 3.31 26.47 -0.93
CA TRP A 201 2.59 25.30 -0.46
C TRP A 201 2.28 25.39 1.04
N LEU A 202 3.26 25.74 1.89
CA LEU A 202 3.11 25.81 3.34
C LEU A 202 1.98 26.79 3.73
N ALA A 203 1.97 27.98 3.13
CA ALA A 203 0.91 28.97 3.37
C ALA A 203 -0.50 28.43 3.06
N ARG A 204 -0.65 27.70 1.94
CA ARG A 204 -1.94 27.07 1.59
C ARG A 204 -2.29 25.91 2.52
N HIS A 205 -1.30 25.17 2.99
CA HIS A 205 -1.49 24.07 3.91
C HIS A 205 -1.94 24.57 5.29
N GLU A 206 -1.30 25.61 5.84
CA GLU A 206 -1.72 26.24 7.11
C GLU A 206 -3.15 26.81 7.02
N MET A 207 -3.52 27.44 5.90
CA MET A 207 -4.90 27.93 5.69
C MET A 207 -5.97 26.82 5.70
N ARG A 208 -5.61 25.58 5.35
CA ARG A 208 -6.55 24.44 5.38
C ARG A 208 -6.73 23.86 6.78
N GLN A 209 -5.79 24.12 7.68
CA GLN A 209 -5.77 23.61 9.05
C GLN A 209 -6.27 24.65 10.08
N ALA A 210 -6.52 25.89 9.66
CA ALA A 210 -7.04 27.00 10.46
C ALA A 210 -8.56 27.12 10.34
#